data_AF-A0AAW0I3W4-F1
#
_entry.id   AF-A0AAW0I3W4-F1
#
_cell.length_a   1.000
_cell.length_b   1.000
_cell.length_c   1.000
_cell.angle_alpha   90.00
_cell.angle_beta   90.00
_cell.angle_gamma   90.00
#
_symmetry.space_group_name_H-M   'P 1'
#
loop_
_entity.id
_entity.type
_entity.pdbx_description
1 polymer ?
#
loop_
_entity_poly.entity_id
_entity_poly.type
_entity_poly.pdbx_seq_one_letter_code
_entity_poly.pdbx_strand_id
1 'polypeptide(L)'
;MVCLLLSSLQASTMLRASLVPEKLKDVPLLPSLDYEKLKKDLIWGSDRLKAFLLQALRWRLTTSHPGEQRETVLQAYISNDLLDCHSHNQRNVLQLLHSKSEAVRQYMARLINALASLAEGRLYLAQNTKVLRMLEGRLKEEDKDIITRENVLGALQKFSLRRPLQTAMIRDGLIFWLIDLLKDPDCLSDYTLEYSVALLMNLCLRSAGGMEDILRCFIKEGNAEMTRQIEFIIKQLNAEDLLDGVLESDDDEDEDDEPLQVTAAFQCSSVDFLWVKSWAP
;
A
#
# COMPACT_ATOMS: atom_id res chain seq x y z
N MET A 1 -32.49 -44.80 -20.21
CA MET A 1 -32.60 -44.76 -18.73
C MET A 1 -31.36 -45.29 -17.98
N VAL A 2 -30.25 -45.61 -18.67
CA VAL A 2 -29.00 -46.14 -18.04
C VAL A 2 -27.92 -45.05 -17.94
N CYS A 3 -27.88 -44.06 -18.84
CA CYS A 3 -26.89 -42.96 -18.77
C CYS A 3 -27.12 -41.95 -17.63
N LEU A 4 -28.33 -41.85 -17.07
CA LEU A 4 -28.64 -40.92 -15.97
C LEU A 4 -28.25 -41.47 -14.58
N LEU A 5 -28.02 -42.78 -14.45
CA LEU A 5 -27.59 -43.40 -13.19
C LEU A 5 -26.05 -43.43 -13.03
N LEU A 6 -25.30 -43.41 -14.14
CA LEU A 6 -23.83 -43.34 -14.11
C LEU A 6 -23.32 -41.94 -13.72
N SER A 7 -24.06 -40.89 -14.06
CA SER A 7 -23.70 -39.49 -13.76
C SER A 7 -23.90 -39.15 -12.27
N SER A 8 -24.90 -39.72 -11.60
CA SER A 8 -25.12 -39.50 -10.16
C SER A 8 -24.09 -40.24 -9.28
N LEU A 9 -23.60 -41.40 -9.73
CA LEU A 9 -22.59 -42.16 -9.01
C LEU A 9 -21.18 -41.52 -9.12
N GLN A 10 -20.86 -40.92 -10.27
CA GLN A 10 -19.61 -40.16 -10.47
C GLN A 10 -19.61 -38.81 -9.74
N ALA A 11 -20.74 -38.12 -9.67
CA ALA A 11 -20.87 -36.88 -8.88
C ALA A 11 -20.68 -37.12 -7.37
N SER A 12 -21.19 -38.26 -6.86
CA SER A 12 -21.08 -38.62 -5.44
C SER A 12 -19.67 -39.03 -5.02
N THR A 13 -18.87 -39.63 -5.90
CA THR A 13 -17.45 -39.93 -5.63
C THR A 13 -16.57 -38.70 -5.70
N MET A 14 -16.85 -37.73 -6.58
CA MET A 14 -16.12 -36.45 -6.62
C MET A 14 -16.41 -35.56 -5.40
N LEU A 15 -17.65 -35.51 -4.93
CA LEU A 15 -18.01 -34.77 -3.70
C LEU A 15 -17.41 -35.41 -2.45
N ARG A 16 -17.27 -36.74 -2.39
CA ARG A 16 -16.64 -37.41 -1.26
C ARG A 16 -15.10 -37.36 -1.31
N ALA A 17 -14.50 -37.18 -2.48
CA ALA A 17 -13.05 -36.97 -2.64
C ALA A 17 -12.59 -35.56 -2.23
N SER A 18 -13.49 -34.55 -2.22
CA SER A 18 -13.18 -33.17 -1.78
C SER A 18 -13.26 -32.94 -0.26
N LEU A 19 -13.61 -33.98 0.52
CA LEU A 19 -13.66 -33.91 1.99
C LEU A 19 -12.40 -34.47 2.67
N VAL A 20 -11.35 -34.76 1.90
CA VAL A 20 -10.03 -34.94 2.48
C VAL A 20 -9.53 -33.53 2.79
N PRO A 21 -9.29 -33.16 4.07
CA PRO A 21 -8.56 -31.93 4.35
C PRO A 21 -7.27 -32.04 3.55
N GLU A 22 -7.02 -31.12 2.61
CA GLU A 22 -5.68 -30.97 2.08
C GLU A 22 -4.78 -30.88 3.31
N LYS A 23 -3.89 -31.86 3.46
CA LYS A 23 -2.89 -31.83 4.53
C LYS A 23 -2.24 -30.46 4.43
N LEU A 24 -2.47 -29.61 5.43
CA LEU A 24 -1.69 -28.40 5.66
C LEU A 24 -0.23 -28.83 5.48
N LYS A 25 0.35 -28.51 4.34
CA LYS A 25 1.77 -28.71 4.14
C LYS A 25 2.38 -27.73 5.12
N ASP A 26 2.97 -28.25 6.20
CA ASP A 26 3.65 -27.46 7.21
C ASP A 26 4.51 -26.41 6.51
N VAL A 27 4.05 -25.16 6.54
CA VAL A 27 4.76 -24.08 5.88
C VAL A 27 6.06 -23.89 6.67
N PRO A 28 7.24 -23.97 6.03
CA PRO A 28 8.50 -23.94 6.77
C PRO A 28 8.61 -22.69 7.63
N LEU A 29 8.85 -22.87 8.92
CA LEU A 29 9.06 -21.75 9.84
C LEU A 29 10.37 -21.03 9.48
N LEU A 30 10.29 -19.71 9.32
CA LEU A 30 11.47 -18.89 9.06
C LEU A 30 12.27 -18.68 10.36
N PRO A 31 13.63 -18.63 10.32
CA PRO A 31 14.45 -18.46 11.50
C PRO A 31 14.10 -17.17 12.27
N SER A 32 14.04 -17.20 13.60
CA SER A 32 13.81 -16.00 14.39
C SER A 32 14.94 -14.97 14.22
N LEU A 33 14.61 -13.69 14.36
CA LEU A 33 15.57 -12.58 14.30
C LEU A 33 15.84 -12.02 15.69
N ASP A 34 17.08 -11.60 15.93
CA ASP A 34 17.43 -10.78 17.09
C ASP A 34 17.15 -9.31 16.77
N TYR A 35 15.95 -8.85 17.13
CA TYR A 35 15.48 -7.49 16.83
C TYR A 35 16.26 -6.41 17.58
N GLU A 36 16.79 -6.71 18.77
CA GLU A 36 17.57 -5.75 19.55
C GLU A 36 18.93 -5.48 18.89
N LYS A 37 19.63 -6.54 18.49
CA LYS A 37 20.86 -6.40 17.72
C LYS A 37 20.58 -5.73 16.37
N LEU A 38 19.52 -6.14 15.68
CA LEU A 38 19.16 -5.59 14.38
C LEU A 38 18.88 -4.09 14.44
N LYS A 39 18.08 -3.60 15.41
CA LYS A 39 17.81 -2.17 15.59
C LYS A 39 19.10 -1.41 15.92
N LYS A 40 19.96 -1.96 16.77
CA LYS A 40 21.27 -1.38 17.07
C LYS A 40 22.13 -1.23 15.81
N ASP A 41 22.20 -2.26 14.97
CA ASP A 41 22.96 -2.24 13.73
C ASP A 41 22.35 -1.27 12.70
N LEU A 42 21.02 -1.12 12.66
CA LEU A 42 20.34 -0.13 11.81
C LEU A 42 20.63 1.33 12.24
N ILE A 43 20.77 1.60 13.54
CA ILE A 43 21.00 2.96 14.06
C ILE A 43 22.49 3.34 14.03
N TRP A 44 23.37 2.41 14.40
CA TRP A 44 24.80 2.67 14.65
C TRP A 44 25.74 2.03 13.64
N GLY A 45 25.26 1.14 12.78
CA GLY A 45 26.06 0.47 11.77
C GLY A 45 26.53 1.39 10.64
N SER A 46 27.38 0.85 9.78
CA SER A 46 27.77 1.52 8.53
C SER A 46 26.60 1.57 7.55
N ASP A 47 26.62 2.51 6.60
CA ASP A 47 25.54 2.64 5.61
C ASP A 47 25.39 1.38 4.74
N ARG A 48 26.50 0.69 4.48
CA ARG A 48 26.50 -0.60 3.79
C ARG A 48 25.77 -1.67 4.60
N LEU A 49 26.03 -1.76 5.91
CA LEU A 49 25.34 -2.72 6.78
C LEU A 49 23.84 -2.40 6.85
N LYS A 50 23.48 -1.13 7.05
CA LYS A 50 22.08 -0.68 7.06
C LYS A 50 21.35 -1.06 5.78
N ALA A 51 21.94 -0.78 4.62
CA ALA A 51 21.35 -1.10 3.33
C ALA A 51 21.10 -2.62 3.18
N PHE A 52 22.06 -3.47 3.55
CA PHE A 52 21.88 -4.92 3.48
C PHE A 52 20.83 -5.43 4.47
N LEU A 53 20.78 -4.90 5.68
CA LEU A 53 19.76 -5.27 6.66
C LEU A 53 18.35 -4.89 6.17
N LEU A 54 18.17 -3.66 5.67
CA LEU A 54 16.90 -3.21 5.11
C LEU A 54 16.48 -4.04 3.90
N GLN A 55 17.42 -4.37 3.01
CA GLN A 55 17.20 -5.27 1.88
C GLN A 55 16.75 -6.65 2.35
N ALA A 56 17.43 -7.23 3.34
CA ALA A 56 17.11 -8.56 3.87
C ALA A 56 15.73 -8.59 4.55
N LEU A 57 15.40 -7.54 5.31
CA LEU A 57 14.09 -7.39 5.95
C LEU A 57 12.96 -7.31 4.92
N ARG A 58 13.15 -6.48 3.88
CA ARG A 58 12.20 -6.38 2.77
C ARG A 58 12.06 -7.73 2.07
N TRP A 59 13.18 -8.34 1.69
CA TRP A 59 13.21 -9.61 1.00
C TRP A 59 12.43 -10.66 1.77
N ARG A 60 12.73 -10.82 3.06
CA ARG A 60 12.06 -11.77 3.95
C ARG A 60 10.54 -11.61 3.97
N LEU A 61 10.02 -10.38 3.91
CA LEU A 61 8.59 -10.11 3.85
C LEU A 61 7.99 -10.38 2.46
N THR A 62 8.68 -9.99 1.40
CA THR A 62 8.15 -10.09 0.03
C THR A 62 8.27 -11.51 -0.55
N THR A 63 9.25 -12.30 -0.11
CA THR A 63 9.47 -13.66 -0.61
C THR A 63 8.86 -14.73 0.29
N SER A 64 8.26 -14.36 1.43
CA SER A 64 7.46 -15.30 2.20
C SER A 64 6.21 -15.69 1.41
N HIS A 65 5.73 -16.91 1.64
CA HIS A 65 4.50 -17.42 1.04
C HIS A 65 3.32 -16.54 1.48
N PRO A 66 2.42 -16.14 0.56
CA PRO A 66 1.19 -15.44 0.92
C PRO A 66 0.37 -16.21 1.96
N GLY A 67 -0.39 -15.49 2.78
CA GLY A 67 -1.14 -16.05 3.92
C GLY A 67 -0.27 -16.14 5.17
N GLU A 68 -0.42 -17.24 5.91
CA GLU A 68 0.08 -17.41 7.28
C GLU A 68 1.59 -17.10 7.45
N GLN A 69 2.45 -17.50 6.51
CA GLN A 69 3.89 -17.25 6.65
C GLN A 69 4.22 -15.76 6.53
N ARG A 70 3.62 -15.04 5.58
CA ARG A 70 3.82 -13.59 5.43
C ARG A 70 3.24 -12.83 6.60
N GLU A 71 2.06 -13.22 7.06
CA GLU A 71 1.43 -12.64 8.25
C GLU A 71 2.31 -12.85 9.48
N THR A 72 2.88 -14.03 9.67
CA THR A 72 3.82 -14.31 10.78
C THR A 72 5.07 -13.44 10.70
N VAL A 73 5.66 -13.25 9.52
CA VAL A 73 6.81 -12.33 9.34
C VAL A 73 6.43 -10.91 9.70
N LEU A 74 5.30 -10.42 9.18
CA LEU A 74 4.81 -9.07 9.45
C LEU A 74 4.53 -8.88 10.95
N GLN A 75 3.82 -9.82 11.57
CA GLN A 75 3.52 -9.78 13.00
C GLN A 75 4.81 -9.76 13.82
N ALA A 76 5.81 -10.56 13.47
CA ALA A 76 7.09 -10.50 14.15
C ALA A 76 7.77 -9.12 14.04
N TYR A 77 7.62 -8.40 12.91
CA TYR A 77 8.12 -7.03 12.77
C TYR A 77 7.33 -6.04 13.64
N ILE A 78 6.00 -6.16 13.65
CA ILE A 78 5.10 -5.29 14.43
C ILE A 78 5.31 -5.49 15.93
N SER A 79 5.29 -6.74 16.40
CA SER A 79 5.42 -7.08 17.84
C SER A 79 6.76 -6.66 18.44
N ASN A 80 7.80 -6.50 17.62
CA ASN A 80 9.13 -6.06 18.06
C ASN A 80 9.40 -4.57 17.80
N ASP A 81 8.38 -3.83 17.34
CA ASP A 81 8.44 -2.43 16.93
C ASP A 81 9.66 -2.15 16.03
N LEU A 82 9.82 -2.94 14.96
CA LEU A 82 11.01 -2.93 14.09
C LEU A 82 11.43 -1.53 13.62
N LEU A 83 10.44 -0.68 13.30
CA LEU A 83 10.67 0.67 12.81
C LEU A 83 10.57 1.73 13.92
N ASP A 84 10.43 1.35 15.19
CA ASP A 84 10.25 2.27 16.31
C ASP A 84 9.03 3.20 16.14
N CYS A 85 7.92 2.69 15.60
CA CYS A 85 6.68 3.46 15.43
C CYS A 85 6.06 3.85 16.79
N HIS A 86 6.18 2.99 17.81
CA HIS A 86 5.68 3.29 19.15
C HIS A 86 6.65 4.14 19.97
N SER A 87 7.90 4.26 19.51
CA SER A 87 8.94 5.02 20.22
C SER A 87 8.88 6.51 19.92
N HIS A 88 8.99 7.33 20.97
CA HIS A 88 9.12 8.78 20.85
C HIS A 88 10.57 9.26 20.80
N ASN A 89 11.56 8.36 20.73
CA ASN A 89 12.97 8.71 20.68
C ASN A 89 13.34 9.51 19.42
N GLN A 90 14.26 10.46 19.56
CA GLN A 90 14.72 11.30 18.44
C GLN A 90 15.57 10.53 17.42
N ARG A 91 16.30 9.50 17.86
CA ARG A 91 17.14 8.67 17.01
C ARG A 91 16.53 7.28 16.92
N ASN A 92 15.79 7.06 15.84
CA ASN A 92 15.03 5.84 15.60
C ASN A 92 15.25 5.34 14.18
N VAL A 93 14.81 4.11 13.88
CA VAL A 93 15.01 3.48 12.56
C VAL A 93 14.35 4.29 11.44
N LEU A 94 13.24 5.01 11.70
CA LEU A 94 12.58 5.85 10.69
C LEU A 94 13.49 6.97 10.14
N GLN A 95 14.47 7.46 10.92
CA GLN A 95 15.42 8.48 10.44
C GLN A 95 16.25 8.01 9.22
N LEU A 96 16.30 6.71 8.94
CA LEU A 96 16.97 6.17 7.76
C LEU A 96 16.36 6.66 6.45
N LEU A 97 15.08 7.08 6.43
CA LEU A 97 14.46 7.71 5.27
C LEU A 97 15.14 9.05 4.89
N HIS A 98 15.78 9.71 5.85
CA HIS A 98 16.52 10.97 5.68
C HIS A 98 18.03 10.77 5.68
N SER A 99 18.50 9.53 5.46
CA SER A 99 19.93 9.24 5.40
C SER A 99 20.62 10.02 4.28
N LYS A 100 21.90 10.36 4.50
CA LYS A 100 22.76 10.93 3.44
C LYS A 100 23.09 9.89 2.36
N SER A 101 23.00 8.60 2.69
CA SER A 101 23.23 7.51 1.75
C SER A 101 21.95 7.19 0.96
N GLU A 102 21.99 7.44 -0.33
CA GLU A 102 20.91 7.13 -1.29
C GLU A 102 20.47 5.67 -1.18
N ALA A 103 21.43 4.73 -1.13
CA ALA A 103 21.13 3.30 -1.00
C ALA A 103 20.34 2.98 0.28
N VAL A 104 20.67 3.62 1.41
CA VAL A 104 19.94 3.44 2.67
C VAL A 104 18.52 3.98 2.55
N ARG A 105 18.35 5.16 1.96
CA ARG A 105 17.02 5.75 1.74
C ARG A 105 16.15 4.89 0.85
N GLN A 106 16.69 4.41 -0.26
CA GLN A 106 15.99 3.54 -1.21
C GLN A 106 15.51 2.26 -0.55
N TYR A 107 16.37 1.56 0.19
CA TYR A 107 15.97 0.33 0.86
C TYR A 107 15.00 0.57 2.03
N MET A 108 15.11 1.72 2.71
CA MET A 108 14.14 2.10 3.73
C MET A 108 12.76 2.36 3.11
N ALA A 109 12.68 3.15 2.04
CA ALA A 109 11.44 3.44 1.33
C ALA A 109 10.80 2.14 0.77
N ARG A 110 11.61 1.25 0.21
CA ARG A 110 11.15 -0.07 -0.27
C ARG A 110 10.58 -0.95 0.85
N LEU A 111 11.19 -0.93 2.04
CA LEU A 111 10.67 -1.66 3.20
C LEU A 111 9.33 -1.08 3.67
N ILE A 112 9.22 0.24 3.79
CA ILE A 112 7.97 0.91 4.18
C ILE A 112 6.86 0.60 3.16
N ASN A 113 7.15 0.71 1.86
CA ASN A 113 6.19 0.40 0.79
C ASN A 113 5.72 -1.07 0.88
N ALA A 114 6.63 -2.02 1.13
CA ALA A 114 6.29 -3.43 1.30
C ALA A 114 5.41 -3.70 2.53
N LEU A 115 5.67 -3.02 3.66
CA LEU A 115 4.80 -3.07 4.83
C LEU A 115 3.41 -2.50 4.53
N ALA A 116 3.35 -1.37 3.82
CA ALA A 116 2.11 -0.69 3.46
C ALA A 116 1.20 -1.52 2.54
N SER A 117 1.76 -2.50 1.80
CA SER A 117 0.98 -3.45 1.00
C SER A 117 0.09 -4.36 1.84
N LEU A 118 0.36 -4.49 3.14
CA LEU A 118 -0.38 -5.34 4.06
C LEU A 118 -1.25 -4.48 4.99
N ALA A 119 -2.49 -4.89 5.25
CA ALA A 119 -3.45 -4.11 6.05
C ALA A 119 -2.94 -3.81 7.47
N GLU A 120 -2.37 -4.84 8.12
CA GLU A 120 -1.74 -4.72 9.45
C GLU A 120 -0.47 -3.86 9.42
N GLY A 121 0.27 -3.89 8.30
CA GLY A 121 1.45 -3.05 8.14
C GLY A 121 1.08 -1.57 8.04
N ARG A 122 -0.03 -1.24 7.35
CA ARG A 122 -0.59 0.13 7.37
C ARG A 122 -1.02 0.55 8.76
N LEU A 123 -1.66 -0.34 9.51
CA LEU A 123 -2.10 -0.06 10.89
C LEU A 123 -0.90 0.26 11.79
N TYR A 124 0.14 -0.57 11.74
CA TYR A 124 1.39 -0.35 12.46
C TYR A 124 2.05 0.99 12.14
N LEU A 125 2.16 1.32 10.85
CA LEU A 125 2.78 2.59 10.42
C LEU A 125 1.91 3.81 10.79
N ALA A 126 0.59 3.66 10.82
CA ALA A 126 -0.36 4.73 11.15
C ALA A 126 -0.31 5.17 12.62
N GLN A 127 0.21 4.32 13.52
CA GLN A 127 0.35 4.64 14.95
C GLN A 127 1.26 5.83 15.20
N ASN A 128 2.14 6.18 14.25
CA ASN A 128 3.03 7.32 14.34
C ASN A 128 2.82 8.28 13.18
N THR A 129 2.11 9.38 13.44
CA THR A 129 1.85 10.44 12.45
C THR A 129 3.12 11.10 11.91
N LYS A 130 4.28 10.91 12.54
CA LYS A 130 5.57 11.36 11.97
C LYS A 130 5.92 10.58 10.71
N VAL A 131 5.53 9.30 10.59
CA VAL A 131 5.81 8.48 9.41
C VAL A 131 5.19 9.12 8.17
N LEU A 132 3.91 9.50 8.24
CA LEU A 132 3.23 10.19 7.15
C LEU A 132 3.96 11.49 6.76
N ARG A 133 4.25 12.36 7.73
CA ARG A 133 4.97 13.62 7.48
C ARG A 133 6.36 13.42 6.87
N MET A 134 7.07 12.38 7.31
CA MET A 134 8.39 12.01 6.79
C MET A 134 8.30 11.52 5.33
N LEU A 135 7.27 10.74 4.99
CA LEU A 135 7.02 10.29 3.63
C LEU A 135 6.60 11.46 2.73
N GLU A 136 5.67 12.31 3.16
CA GLU A 136 5.26 13.47 2.36
C GLU A 136 6.42 14.45 2.12
N GLY A 137 7.20 14.75 3.16
CA GLY A 137 8.39 15.59 3.01
C GLY A 137 9.36 14.99 2.00
N ARG A 138 9.56 13.66 2.03
CA ARG A 138 10.43 12.96 1.07
C ARG A 138 9.88 12.98 -0.36
N LEU A 139 8.58 12.81 -0.53
CA LEU A 139 7.93 12.86 -1.84
C LEU A 139 8.07 14.24 -2.50
N LYS A 140 7.92 15.30 -1.69
CA LYS A 140 7.90 16.71 -2.12
C LYS A 140 9.29 17.31 -2.33
N GLU A 141 10.37 16.59 -1.99
CA GLU A 141 11.73 17.07 -2.23
C GLU A 141 12.15 16.97 -3.70
N GLU A 142 12.90 17.97 -4.17
CA GLU A 142 13.39 18.10 -5.54
C GLU A 142 14.70 17.32 -5.78
N ASP A 143 14.92 16.21 -5.08
CA ASP A 143 16.14 15.41 -5.29
C ASP A 143 16.02 14.45 -6.47
N LYS A 144 17.18 13.95 -6.95
CA LYS A 144 17.27 13.06 -8.12
C LYS A 144 17.00 11.59 -7.78
N ASP A 145 16.62 11.26 -6.54
CA ASP A 145 16.44 9.88 -6.10
C ASP A 145 15.04 9.36 -6.47
N ILE A 146 14.87 9.14 -7.78
CA ILE A 146 13.61 8.68 -8.39
C ILE A 146 13.12 7.40 -7.70
N ILE A 147 14.03 6.47 -7.39
CA ILE A 147 13.68 5.18 -6.78
C ILE A 147 13.06 5.36 -5.39
N THR A 148 13.67 6.21 -4.55
CA THR A 148 13.11 6.51 -3.23
C THR A 148 11.75 7.17 -3.37
N ARG A 149 11.63 8.17 -4.25
CA ARG A 149 10.40 8.93 -4.47
C ARG A 149 9.24 8.04 -4.95
N GLU A 150 9.50 7.15 -5.91
CA GLU A 150 8.53 6.18 -6.41
C GLU A 150 8.05 5.25 -5.28
N ASN A 151 8.97 4.70 -4.48
CA ASN A 151 8.58 3.83 -3.37
C ASN A 151 7.79 4.57 -2.28
N VAL A 152 8.14 5.83 -2.01
CA VAL A 152 7.41 6.70 -1.09
C VAL A 152 6.00 6.99 -1.61
N LEU A 153 5.87 7.33 -2.90
CA LEU A 153 4.59 7.55 -3.56
C LEU A 153 3.71 6.30 -3.47
N GLY A 154 4.28 5.13 -3.77
CA GLY A 154 3.59 3.85 -3.64
C GLY A 154 3.14 3.54 -2.21
N ALA A 155 3.92 3.94 -1.20
CA ALA A 155 3.54 3.80 0.20
C ALA A 155 2.41 4.76 0.59
N LEU A 156 2.47 6.02 0.16
CA LEU A 156 1.43 7.04 0.41
C LEU A 156 0.10 6.66 -0.25
N GLN A 157 0.14 6.17 -1.49
CA GLN A 157 -1.04 5.61 -2.15
C GLN A 157 -1.67 4.50 -1.30
N LYS A 158 -0.88 3.55 -0.79
CA LYS A 158 -1.40 2.49 0.07
C LYS A 158 -1.92 3.01 1.41
N PHE A 159 -1.26 4.01 2.00
CA PHE A 159 -1.72 4.67 3.23
C PHE A 159 -3.07 5.34 3.04
N SER A 160 -3.35 5.91 1.87
CA SER A 160 -4.63 6.57 1.57
C SER A 160 -5.83 5.62 1.57
N LEU A 161 -5.61 4.30 1.63
CA LEU A 161 -6.66 3.30 1.85
C LEU A 161 -7.15 3.27 3.31
N ARG A 162 -6.50 3.99 4.24
CA ARG A 162 -6.93 4.12 5.63
C ARG A 162 -7.51 5.51 5.87
N ARG A 163 -8.78 5.58 6.29
CA ARG A 163 -9.53 6.83 6.51
C ARG A 163 -8.77 7.90 7.33
N PRO A 164 -8.10 7.58 8.46
CA PRO A 164 -7.37 8.59 9.23
C PRO A 164 -6.16 9.19 8.48
N LEU A 165 -5.41 8.35 7.76
CA LEU A 165 -4.22 8.79 7.00
C LEU A 165 -4.61 9.55 5.74
N GLN A 166 -5.66 9.10 5.05
CA GLN A 166 -6.27 9.80 3.93
C GLN A 166 -6.71 11.22 4.35
N THR A 167 -7.41 11.34 5.48
CA THR A 167 -7.86 12.64 6.02
C THR A 167 -6.67 13.54 6.36
N ALA A 168 -5.59 12.98 6.92
CA ALA A 168 -4.37 13.73 7.21
C ALA A 168 -3.70 14.26 5.92
N MET A 169 -3.57 13.43 4.88
CA MET A 169 -3.01 13.85 3.58
C MET A 169 -3.83 14.98 2.93
N ILE A 170 -5.15 14.94 3.05
CA ILE A 170 -6.04 16.00 2.54
C ILE A 170 -5.75 17.31 3.28
N ARG A 171 -5.67 17.27 4.61
CA ARG A 171 -5.35 18.44 5.44
C ARG A 171 -3.95 19.00 5.17
N ASP A 172 -3.00 18.13 4.84
CA ASP A 172 -1.63 18.50 4.48
C ASP A 172 -1.51 19.03 3.03
N GLY A 173 -2.64 19.16 2.31
CA GLY A 173 -2.72 19.75 0.98
C GLY A 173 -2.14 18.87 -0.13
N LEU A 174 -2.02 17.56 0.10
CA LEU A 174 -1.39 16.64 -0.86
C LEU A 174 -2.13 16.58 -2.20
N ILE A 175 -3.44 16.83 -2.21
CA ILE A 175 -4.26 16.90 -3.42
C ILE A 175 -3.75 18.00 -4.36
N PHE A 176 -3.55 19.22 -3.85
CA PHE A 176 -3.07 20.35 -4.65
C PHE A 176 -1.66 20.10 -5.20
N TRP A 177 -0.83 19.41 -4.43
CA TRP A 177 0.51 19.03 -4.88
C TRP A 177 0.46 17.98 -6.00
N LEU A 178 -0.41 16.95 -5.89
CA LEU A 178 -0.57 15.93 -6.94
C LEU A 178 -1.13 16.54 -8.23
N ILE A 179 -2.09 17.46 -8.09
CA ILE A 179 -2.62 18.29 -9.17
C ILE A 179 -1.51 19.03 -9.91
N ASP A 180 -0.61 19.69 -9.18
CA ASP A 180 0.49 20.43 -9.79
C ASP A 180 1.50 19.49 -10.48
N LEU A 181 1.80 18.35 -9.86
CA LEU A 181 2.66 17.31 -10.44
C LEU A 181 2.09 16.75 -11.75
N LEU A 182 0.77 16.55 -11.83
CA LEU A 182 0.10 15.92 -12.96
C LEU A 182 -0.18 16.88 -14.13
N LYS A 183 0.18 18.16 -14.03
CA LYS A 183 0.02 19.14 -15.12
C LYS A 183 0.88 18.82 -16.34
N ASP A 184 2.05 18.23 -16.14
CA ASP A 184 2.97 17.82 -17.21
C ASP A 184 3.24 16.31 -17.11
N PRO A 185 2.27 15.47 -17.51
CA PRO A 185 2.35 14.03 -17.36
C PRO A 185 3.43 13.41 -18.25
N ASP A 186 3.81 14.06 -19.35
CA ASP A 186 4.83 13.57 -20.29
C ASP A 186 6.24 13.60 -19.67
N CYS A 187 6.44 14.38 -18.60
CA CYS A 187 7.68 14.42 -17.83
C CYS A 187 7.75 13.36 -16.70
N LEU A 188 6.70 12.55 -16.50
CA LEU A 188 6.63 11.55 -15.42
C LEU A 188 6.93 10.14 -15.92
N SER A 189 7.49 9.29 -15.06
CA SER A 189 7.54 7.85 -15.32
C SER A 189 6.12 7.26 -15.26
N ASP A 190 5.85 6.20 -16.04
CA ASP A 190 4.58 5.48 -15.99
C ASP A 190 4.19 5.09 -14.54
N TYR A 191 5.18 4.66 -13.76
CA TYR A 191 5.01 4.35 -12.35
C TYR A 191 4.55 5.57 -11.54
N THR A 192 5.24 6.71 -11.70
CA THR A 192 4.88 7.93 -10.98
C THR A 192 3.48 8.40 -11.37
N LEU A 193 3.15 8.33 -12.65
CA LEU A 193 1.85 8.71 -13.19
C LEU A 193 0.73 7.86 -12.58
N GLU A 194 0.83 6.54 -12.70
CA GLU A 194 -0.17 5.58 -12.24
C GLU A 194 -0.45 5.75 -10.74
N TYR A 195 0.61 5.77 -9.91
CA TYR A 195 0.44 5.89 -8.47
C TYR A 195 0.01 7.29 -8.03
N SER A 196 0.39 8.35 -8.74
CA SER A 196 -0.07 9.72 -8.45
C SER A 196 -1.56 9.86 -8.72
N VAL A 197 -2.03 9.33 -9.86
CA VAL A 197 -3.46 9.34 -10.17
C VAL A 197 -4.22 8.48 -9.18
N ALA A 198 -3.77 7.25 -8.89
CA ALA A 198 -4.43 6.38 -7.92
C ALA A 198 -4.52 7.00 -6.51
N LEU A 199 -3.45 7.67 -6.06
CA LEU A 199 -3.46 8.40 -4.80
C LEU A 199 -4.45 9.58 -4.86
N LEU A 200 -4.42 10.37 -5.93
CA LEU A 200 -5.37 11.47 -6.12
C LEU A 200 -6.81 10.96 -6.07
N MET A 201 -7.13 9.86 -6.76
CA MET A 201 -8.46 9.24 -6.73
C MET A 201 -8.91 8.94 -5.31
N ASN A 202 -8.04 8.25 -4.56
CA ASN A 202 -8.34 7.87 -3.19
C ASN A 202 -8.62 9.11 -2.33
N LEU A 203 -7.84 10.19 -2.46
CA LEU A 203 -8.07 11.41 -1.69
C LEU A 203 -9.34 12.17 -2.14
N CYS A 204 -9.68 12.14 -3.42
CA CYS A 204 -10.85 12.82 -3.98
C CYS A 204 -12.18 12.21 -3.54
N LEU A 205 -12.28 10.87 -3.51
CA LEU A 205 -13.49 10.17 -3.07
C LEU A 205 -13.94 10.54 -1.65
N ARG A 206 -13.02 11.01 -0.80
CA ARG A 206 -13.31 11.44 0.58
C ARG A 206 -13.81 12.87 0.70
N SER A 207 -13.54 13.72 -0.30
CA SER A 207 -13.69 15.18 -0.20
C SER A 207 -14.93 15.69 -0.93
N ALA A 208 -16.00 14.89 -0.98
CA ALA A 208 -17.23 15.19 -1.72
C ALA A 208 -17.74 16.61 -1.39
N GLY A 209 -18.04 17.38 -2.45
CA GLY A 209 -18.62 18.73 -2.38
C GLY A 209 -17.87 19.85 -3.13
N GLY A 210 -16.57 19.70 -3.43
CA GLY A 210 -15.82 20.78 -4.12
C GLY A 210 -14.68 20.36 -5.05
N MET A 211 -14.41 19.06 -5.12
CA MET A 211 -13.26 18.55 -5.89
C MET A 211 -13.59 18.25 -7.34
N GLU A 212 -14.87 18.12 -7.68
CA GLU A 212 -15.34 17.84 -9.02
C GLU A 212 -14.91 18.92 -10.02
N ASP A 213 -15.07 20.19 -9.67
CA ASP A 213 -14.69 21.30 -10.54
C ASP A 213 -13.18 21.34 -10.81
N ILE A 214 -12.38 20.98 -9.81
CA ILE A 214 -10.92 20.90 -9.92
C ILE A 214 -10.53 19.73 -10.84
N LEU A 215 -11.12 18.56 -10.63
CA LEU A 215 -10.90 17.39 -11.49
C LEU A 215 -11.36 17.63 -12.94
N ARG A 216 -12.45 18.37 -13.14
CA ARG A 216 -12.95 18.76 -14.47
C ARG A 216 -11.99 19.68 -15.24
N CYS A 217 -11.16 20.47 -14.55
CA CYS A 217 -10.08 21.23 -15.20
C CYS A 217 -8.98 20.32 -15.76
N PHE A 218 -8.62 19.24 -15.07
CA PHE A 218 -7.59 18.29 -15.52
C PHE A 218 -8.02 17.45 -16.72
N ILE A 219 -9.31 17.12 -16.82
CA ILE A 219 -9.89 16.45 -18.01
C ILE A 219 -9.62 17.22 -19.30
N LYS A 220 -9.57 18.56 -19.24
CA LYS A 220 -9.34 19.41 -20.41
C LYS A 220 -7.88 19.42 -20.89
N GLU A 221 -6.94 19.07 -20.02
CA GLU A 221 -5.50 19.20 -20.26
C GLU A 221 -4.75 17.86 -20.28
N GLY A 222 -5.35 16.77 -19.77
CA GLY A 222 -4.72 15.45 -19.64
C GLY A 222 -4.82 14.53 -20.87
N ASN A 223 -4.01 13.47 -20.88
CA ASN A 223 -4.06 12.38 -21.86
C ASN A 223 -5.35 11.54 -21.68
N ALA A 224 -5.88 10.98 -22.77
CA ALA A 224 -7.15 10.23 -22.86
C ALA A 224 -7.32 9.10 -21.83
N GLU A 225 -6.24 8.49 -21.32
CA GLU A 225 -6.30 7.48 -20.26
C GLU A 225 -6.53 8.10 -18.88
N MET A 226 -5.79 9.15 -18.55
CA MET A 226 -5.99 9.94 -17.33
C MET A 226 -7.36 10.63 -17.35
N THR A 227 -7.77 11.17 -18.49
CA THR A 227 -9.10 11.76 -18.68
C THR A 227 -10.20 10.75 -18.36
N ARG A 228 -10.11 9.53 -18.89
CA ARG A 228 -11.07 8.44 -18.60
C ARG A 228 -11.09 8.08 -17.12
N GLN A 229 -9.93 8.05 -16.50
CA GLN A 229 -9.76 7.79 -15.07
C GLN A 229 -10.40 8.90 -14.22
N ILE A 230 -10.21 10.18 -14.56
CA ILE A 230 -10.81 11.31 -13.86
C ILE A 230 -12.33 11.40 -14.11
N GLU A 231 -12.79 11.14 -15.34
CA GLU A 231 -14.22 11.05 -15.68
C GLU A 231 -14.93 9.97 -14.86
N PHE A 232 -14.27 8.83 -14.62
CA PHE A 232 -14.78 7.78 -13.75
C PHE A 232 -14.91 8.27 -12.30
N ILE A 233 -13.91 8.98 -11.76
CA ILE A 233 -13.98 9.56 -10.40
C ILE A 233 -15.17 10.53 -10.29
N ILE A 234 -15.31 11.45 -11.24
CA ILE A 234 -16.43 12.40 -11.27
C ILE A 234 -17.77 11.67 -11.28
N LYS A 235 -17.88 10.60 -12.06
CA LYS A 235 -19.09 9.79 -12.11
C LYS A 235 -19.39 9.09 -10.77
N GLN A 236 -18.36 8.62 -10.07
CA GLN A 236 -18.54 8.00 -8.74
C GLN A 236 -18.88 9.03 -7.67
N LEU A 237 -18.24 10.20 -7.67
CA LEU A 237 -18.57 11.32 -6.79
C LEU A 237 -20.06 11.71 -6.92
N ASN A 238 -20.53 11.86 -8.16
CA ASN A 238 -21.94 12.17 -8.44
C ASN A 238 -22.91 11.03 -8.10
N ALA A 239 -22.43 9.78 -7.99
CA ALA A 239 -23.27 8.63 -7.66
C ALA A 239 -23.45 8.45 -6.14
N GLU A 240 -22.45 8.82 -5.33
CA GLU A 240 -22.55 8.83 -3.86
C GLU A 240 -23.41 10.01 -3.35
N ASP A 241 -23.33 11.20 -3.97
CA ASP A 241 -24.18 12.36 -3.65
C ASP A 241 -25.70 12.09 -3.82
N LEU A 242 -26.07 11.06 -4.60
CA LEU A 242 -27.46 10.63 -4.82
C LEU A 242 -27.98 9.69 -3.72
N LEU A 243 -27.10 9.06 -2.95
CA LEU A 243 -27.45 8.12 -1.88
C LEU A 243 -27.39 8.77 -0.49
N ASP A 244 -26.58 9.81 -0.31
CA ASP A 244 -26.42 10.54 0.96
C ASP A 244 -27.63 11.44 1.32
N GLY A 245 -28.60 11.56 0.41
CA GLY A 245 -29.83 12.34 0.65
C GLY A 245 -30.88 11.66 1.54
N VAL A 246 -30.67 10.43 2.05
CA VAL A 246 -31.74 9.67 2.73
C VAL A 246 -31.38 9.05 4.09
N LEU A 247 -30.14 8.99 4.57
CA LEU A 247 -29.86 8.30 5.84
C LEU A 247 -28.97 9.10 6.80
N GLU A 248 -29.55 10.15 7.41
CA GLU A 248 -29.16 10.53 8.77
C GLU A 248 -29.83 9.57 9.76
N SER A 249 -29.06 8.63 10.30
CA SER A 249 -29.34 8.00 11.60
C SER A 249 -28.03 7.54 12.21
N ASP A 250 -27.66 8.20 13.31
CA ASP A 250 -26.64 7.73 14.26
C ASP A 250 -26.93 6.27 14.65
N ASP A 251 -25.95 5.39 14.46
CA ASP A 251 -25.61 4.36 15.43
C ASP A 251 -24.15 3.91 15.18
N ASP A 252 -23.34 4.02 16.22
CA ASP A 252 -21.97 3.51 16.29
C ASP A 252 -22.01 1.97 16.22
N GLU A 253 -21.79 1.38 15.04
CA GLU A 253 -21.47 -0.04 14.92
C GLU A 253 -20.14 -0.24 14.17
N ASP A 254 -19.29 -1.09 14.76
CA ASP A 254 -18.02 -1.55 14.23
C ASP A 254 -18.22 -2.20 12.85
N GLU A 255 -18.13 -1.42 11.77
CA GLU A 255 -18.14 -1.97 10.42
C GLU A 255 -16.79 -2.59 10.09
N ASP A 256 -16.78 -3.92 10.01
CA ASP A 256 -15.81 -4.69 9.24
C ASP A 256 -15.51 -3.95 7.93
N ASP A 257 -14.25 -3.55 7.74
CA ASP A 257 -13.74 -2.91 6.52
C ASP A 257 -13.99 -3.87 5.32
N GLU A 258 -15.19 -3.87 4.74
CA GLU A 258 -15.40 -4.41 3.41
C GLU A 258 -14.53 -3.57 2.46
N PRO A 259 -13.59 -4.19 1.72
CA PRO A 259 -12.80 -3.43 0.78
C PRO A 259 -13.76 -2.87 -0.26
N LEU A 260 -13.84 -1.54 -0.36
CA LEU A 260 -14.51 -0.82 -1.45
C LEU A 260 -14.17 -1.53 -2.76
N GLN A 261 -15.10 -2.33 -3.28
CA GLN A 261 -14.87 -3.26 -4.40
C GLN A 261 -14.39 -2.53 -5.67
N VAL A 262 -14.62 -1.22 -5.75
CA VAL A 262 -14.17 -0.35 -6.83
C VAL A 262 -12.64 -0.13 -6.83
N THR A 263 -11.98 -0.16 -5.66
CA THR A 263 -10.52 -0.02 -5.55
C THR A 263 -9.77 -1.32 -5.90
N ALA A 264 -10.43 -2.48 -5.75
CA ALA A 264 -9.88 -3.78 -6.10
C ALA A 264 -9.71 -3.97 -7.62
N ALA A 265 -10.54 -3.31 -8.43
CA ALA A 265 -10.49 -3.40 -9.89
C ALA A 265 -9.19 -2.84 -10.49
N PHE A 266 -8.58 -1.83 -9.85
CA PHE A 266 -7.26 -1.30 -10.24
C PHE A 266 -6.09 -2.01 -9.53
N GLN A 267 -6.31 -2.59 -8.34
CA GLN A 267 -5.29 -3.39 -7.64
C GLN A 267 -4.95 -4.71 -8.34
N CYS A 268 -5.81 -5.18 -9.25
CA CYS A 268 -5.70 -6.49 -9.91
C CYS A 268 -5.24 -6.43 -11.39
N SER A 269 -4.55 -5.37 -11.81
CA SER A 269 -3.94 -5.33 -13.15
C SER A 269 -2.41 -5.46 -13.06
N SER A 270 -1.93 -6.70 -12.97
CA SER A 270 -0.57 -7.15 -13.35
C SER A 270 0.68 -6.58 -12.66
N VAL A 271 0.67 -5.40 -12.02
CA VAL A 271 1.90 -4.73 -11.57
C VAL A 271 2.47 -5.38 -10.29
N ASP A 272 1.67 -5.62 -9.25
CA ASP A 272 2.18 -6.17 -7.98
C ASP A 272 2.79 -7.59 -8.09
N PHE A 273 2.39 -8.38 -9.07
CA PHE A 273 2.93 -9.73 -9.32
C PHE A 273 4.17 -9.75 -10.22
N LEU A 274 4.35 -8.75 -11.11
CA LEU A 274 5.51 -8.68 -12.02
C LEU A 274 6.77 -8.12 -11.34
N TRP A 275 6.62 -7.26 -10.33
CA TRP A 275 7.76 -6.62 -9.65
C TRP A 275 8.51 -7.52 -8.66
N VAL A 276 7.84 -8.50 -8.03
CA VAL A 276 8.52 -9.48 -7.16
C VAL A 276 9.48 -10.38 -7.97
N LYS A 277 9.21 -10.60 -9.26
CA LYS A 277 10.05 -11.45 -10.12
C LYS A 277 11.22 -10.73 -10.80
N SER A 278 11.17 -9.40 -10.94
CA SER A 278 12.15 -8.65 -11.74
C SER A 278 13.41 -8.20 -10.97
N TRP A 279 13.53 -8.51 -9.67
CA TRP A 279 14.64 -8.05 -8.81
C TRP A 279 15.22 -9.17 -7.91
N ALA A 280 15.23 -10.41 -8.40
CA ALA A 280 16.20 -11.42 -7.95
C ALA A 280 17.40 -11.37 -8.93
N PRO A 281 18.65 -11.50 -8.44
CA PRO A 281 19.83 -11.42 -9.30
C PRO A 281 19.81 -12.42 -10.44
#